data_AF-A0A8D3BY94-F1
#
_entry.id   AF-A0A8D3BY94-F1
#
_cell.length_a   1.000
_cell.length_b   1.000
_cell.length_c   1.000
_cell.angle_alpha   90.00
_cell.angle_beta   90.00
_cell.angle_gamma   90.00
#
_symmetry.space_group_name_H-M   'P 1'
#
loop_
_entity.id
_entity.type
_entity.pdbx_description
1 polymer ?
#
loop_
_entity_poly.entity_id
_entity_poly.type
_entity_poly.pdbx_seq_one_letter_code
_entity_poly.pdbx_strand_id
1 'polypeptide(L)'
;VRSRDHSGRWKDTADTVIIGGGCVGVSLAYHLAKAGMKDVVLLEKSELTAGSTWHAAGLTTYYHPGINIKKVHYDSIKLYESLEAETGQAVGFHQPGSVRIASTAARVDEMKYQMTRTHWHVTQQYFIGPEKVKELFPLLNIDKVLAGLYTPGDGHIDPYSLTMALAAGARMYGAQIYNPAPVTALSPTADGKWDVQTPHGTIRANRIVNSSGFWAREVGQMIGFEHPTIPVHHQYVVTATVPEVKALEKELAVIRDLEGSYYLRQERDGLLFGPYEKMEKMVLQDSWVRDGVPPGFGKELFESDLDRIMEHVEMAMEMVPVLKKADIINIVSGPITYTPDLLPMVGPHQGVRNYWTAIGFGYGVIHAGGIGKFLSDWIRNGEPPYDLIECDPNRYGKWADVPFMCAKARESYGFNNVVGYPKEERFAGRPTSRTSGVYDLLKDQGSMGFHAGWEQPHWFYKPGDDTGYKPSFCRTNWFGPVGRECKLVMEKVGVIDLTPFGKFIVKGKDSQKLLDRLFANTMPKVEHVYTYVGVPPNFTLYIHNDTLHAYSLPFPFFLIKSSRRLYAGRAFSLRPTMNVTSSCFIAEPHISDPFDT
;
A
#
# COMPACT_ATOMS: atom_id res chain seq x y z
N VAL A 1 5.28 -45.80 17.75
CA VAL A 1 4.73 -44.80 18.69
C VAL A 1 3.92 -43.80 17.87
N ARG A 2 2.60 -43.76 18.07
CA ARG A 2 1.66 -42.92 17.30
C ARG A 2 2.05 -41.44 17.44
N SER A 3 2.36 -40.76 16.34
CA SER A 3 2.52 -39.30 16.30
C SER A 3 1.18 -38.67 16.66
N ARG A 4 1.15 -37.88 17.73
CA ARG A 4 -0.04 -37.11 18.13
C ARG A 4 -0.35 -36.12 17.02
N ASP A 5 -1.48 -36.33 16.37
CA ASP A 5 -2.15 -35.36 15.52
C ASP A 5 -2.43 -34.10 16.35
N HIS A 6 -1.78 -33.00 16.01
CA HIS A 6 -1.95 -31.68 16.63
C HIS A 6 -2.96 -30.82 15.85
N SER A 7 -3.91 -31.43 15.13
CA SER A 7 -5.11 -30.71 14.68
C SER A 7 -5.89 -30.25 15.92
N GLY A 8 -5.68 -28.99 16.31
CA GLY A 8 -6.41 -28.38 17.42
C GLY A 8 -7.91 -28.50 17.18
N ARG A 9 -8.65 -28.93 18.21
CA ARG A 9 -10.12 -29.00 18.17
C ARG A 9 -10.67 -27.68 17.66
N TRP A 10 -11.63 -27.74 16.72
CA TRP A 10 -12.34 -26.58 16.19
C TRP A 10 -12.79 -25.64 17.33
N LYS A 11 -12.58 -24.34 17.14
CA LYS A 11 -12.92 -23.32 18.13
C LYS A 11 -14.19 -22.60 17.72
N ASP A 12 -15.16 -22.53 18.63
CA ASP A 12 -16.41 -21.78 18.41
C ASP A 12 -16.26 -20.29 18.74
N THR A 13 -15.15 -19.91 19.38
CA THR A 13 -14.83 -18.51 19.70
C THR A 13 -13.37 -18.19 19.39
N ALA A 14 -13.10 -16.93 19.04
CA ALA A 14 -11.77 -16.42 18.77
C ALA A 14 -11.64 -14.97 19.23
N ASP A 15 -10.44 -14.55 19.61
CA ASP A 15 -10.19 -13.11 19.77
C ASP A 15 -10.07 -12.46 18.39
N THR A 16 -9.26 -13.05 17.51
CA THR A 16 -9.04 -12.55 16.15
C THR A 16 -9.14 -13.69 15.14
N VAL A 17 -10.02 -13.53 14.15
CA VAL A 17 -10.08 -14.39 12.96
C VAL A 17 -9.40 -13.69 11.79
N ILE A 18 -8.43 -14.36 11.16
CA ILE A 18 -7.71 -13.90 9.98
C ILE A 18 -8.19 -14.71 8.78
N ILE A 19 -8.62 -14.04 7.72
CA ILE A 19 -9.20 -14.67 6.52
C ILE A 19 -8.14 -14.65 5.41
N GLY A 20 -7.59 -15.82 5.09
CA GLY A 20 -6.57 -16.01 4.04
C GLY A 20 -5.23 -16.49 4.58
N GLY A 21 -4.74 -17.61 4.05
CA GLY A 21 -3.49 -18.30 4.39
C GLY A 21 -2.33 -18.01 3.45
N GLY A 22 -2.34 -16.85 2.79
CA GLY A 22 -1.15 -16.31 2.12
C GLY A 22 -0.11 -15.78 3.11
N CYS A 23 1.08 -15.42 2.63
CA CYS A 23 2.18 -14.93 3.47
C CYS A 23 1.79 -13.80 4.43
N VAL A 24 0.93 -12.87 3.99
CA VAL A 24 0.46 -11.74 4.82
C VAL A 24 -0.42 -12.20 5.99
N GLY A 25 -1.42 -13.04 5.73
CA GLY A 25 -2.33 -13.53 6.78
C GLY A 25 -1.58 -14.38 7.81
N VAL A 26 -0.69 -15.25 7.34
CA VAL A 26 0.16 -16.07 8.22
C VAL A 26 1.15 -15.21 9.01
N SER A 27 1.73 -14.17 8.40
CA SER A 27 2.59 -13.21 9.11
C SER A 27 1.86 -12.51 10.24
N LEU A 28 0.63 -12.04 10.01
CA LEU A 28 -0.18 -11.43 11.07
C LEU A 28 -0.51 -12.43 12.19
N ALA A 29 -0.86 -13.68 11.84
CA ALA A 29 -1.12 -14.72 12.83
C ALA A 29 0.11 -15.00 13.71
N TYR A 30 1.29 -15.10 13.08
CA TYR A 30 2.58 -15.24 13.74
C TYR A 30 2.83 -14.08 14.71
N HIS A 31 2.70 -12.83 14.26
CA HIS A 31 2.99 -11.67 15.09
C HIS A 31 2.01 -11.51 16.26
N LEU A 32 0.71 -11.68 16.03
CA LEU A 32 -0.29 -11.60 17.11
C LEU A 32 -0.05 -12.68 18.18
N ALA A 33 0.17 -13.94 17.76
CA ALA A 33 0.43 -15.03 18.70
C ALA A 33 1.75 -14.85 19.44
N LYS A 34 2.85 -14.48 18.74
CA LYS A 34 4.15 -14.16 19.34
C LYS A 34 4.06 -13.01 20.34
N ALA A 35 3.20 -12.03 20.06
CA ALA A 35 2.87 -10.91 20.94
C ALA A 35 2.03 -11.30 22.17
N GLY A 36 1.63 -12.57 22.31
CA GLY A 36 0.90 -13.11 23.45
C GLY A 36 -0.63 -13.09 23.29
N MET A 37 -1.17 -12.67 22.13
CA MET A 37 -2.61 -12.73 21.89
C MET A 37 -3.09 -14.18 21.91
N LYS A 38 -4.13 -14.44 22.69
CA LYS A 38 -4.77 -15.75 22.78
C LYS A 38 -5.87 -15.86 21.71
N ASP A 39 -6.20 -17.10 21.35
CA ASP A 39 -7.32 -17.41 20.47
C ASP A 39 -7.27 -16.71 19.10
N VAL A 40 -6.07 -16.64 18.52
CA VAL A 40 -5.84 -16.28 17.12
C VAL A 40 -6.19 -17.47 16.24
N VAL A 41 -7.10 -17.28 15.29
CA VAL A 41 -7.54 -18.29 14.33
C VAL A 41 -7.30 -17.77 12.91
N LEU A 42 -6.65 -18.55 12.07
CA LEU A 42 -6.54 -18.31 10.63
C LEU A 42 -7.42 -19.31 9.88
N LEU A 43 -8.24 -18.80 8.96
CA LEU A 43 -9.10 -19.58 8.07
C LEU A 43 -8.62 -19.44 6.63
N GLU A 44 -8.28 -20.56 6.01
CA GLU A 44 -7.81 -20.62 4.62
C GLU A 44 -8.75 -21.49 3.78
N LYS A 45 -9.13 -20.99 2.59
CA LYS A 45 -10.06 -21.62 1.66
C LYS A 45 -9.65 -23.04 1.28
N SER A 46 -8.39 -23.26 0.92
CA SER A 46 -7.87 -24.56 0.53
C SER A 46 -6.64 -24.94 1.34
N GLU A 47 -5.50 -24.37 1.00
CA GLU A 47 -4.22 -24.61 1.64
C GLU A 47 -3.40 -23.33 1.69
N LEU A 48 -2.45 -23.28 2.62
CA LEU A 48 -1.55 -22.15 2.74
C LEU A 48 -0.83 -21.89 1.41
N THR A 49 -0.56 -20.62 1.11
CA THR A 49 0.08 -20.12 -0.11
C THR A 49 -0.76 -20.19 -1.40
N ALA A 50 -1.92 -20.85 -1.43
CA ALA A 50 -2.68 -21.15 -2.66
C ALA A 50 -3.16 -19.95 -3.49
N GLY A 51 -3.13 -18.74 -2.92
CA GLY A 51 -3.32 -17.47 -3.65
C GLY A 51 -2.06 -17.05 -4.43
N SER A 52 -1.74 -15.75 -4.44
CA SER A 52 -0.58 -15.26 -5.21
C SER A 52 0.79 -15.58 -4.60
N THR A 53 0.84 -16.19 -3.42
CA THR A 53 2.09 -16.33 -2.66
C THR A 53 3.00 -17.39 -3.29
N TRP A 54 2.47 -18.57 -3.63
CA TRP A 54 3.29 -19.70 -4.08
C TRP A 54 4.06 -19.42 -5.39
N HIS A 55 3.51 -18.58 -6.26
CA HIS A 55 4.11 -18.29 -7.57
C HIS A 55 4.95 -17.02 -7.60
N ALA A 56 5.11 -16.30 -6.49
CA ALA A 56 5.85 -15.05 -6.48
C ALA A 56 7.35 -15.27 -6.78
N ALA A 57 7.99 -14.33 -7.48
CA ALA A 57 9.42 -14.40 -7.80
C ALA A 57 10.35 -14.26 -6.57
N GLY A 58 9.81 -13.90 -5.40
CA GLY A 58 10.54 -13.91 -4.13
C GLY A 58 11.41 -12.69 -3.84
N LEU A 59 11.45 -11.67 -4.71
CA LEU A 59 12.32 -10.51 -4.50
C LEU A 59 11.96 -9.75 -3.22
N THR A 60 12.96 -9.53 -2.38
CA THR A 60 12.89 -8.85 -1.08
C THR A 60 14.02 -7.85 -0.96
N THR A 61 13.74 -6.58 -1.24
CA THR A 61 14.73 -5.50 -1.19
C THR A 61 14.45 -4.53 -0.04
N TYR A 62 15.49 -3.97 0.57
CA TYR A 62 15.41 -2.85 1.48
C TYR A 62 14.95 -1.55 0.81
N TYR A 63 15.12 -1.44 -0.52
CA TYR A 63 14.72 -0.25 -1.27
C TYR A 63 13.19 -0.09 -1.31
N HIS A 64 12.73 1.13 -1.03
CA HIS A 64 11.38 1.58 -1.36
C HIS A 64 11.43 3.08 -1.74
N PRO A 65 10.70 3.56 -2.77
CA PRO A 65 10.75 4.97 -3.18
C PRO A 65 10.03 5.93 -2.22
N GLY A 66 9.04 5.44 -1.48
CA GLY A 66 8.32 6.14 -0.40
C GLY A 66 9.17 6.34 0.87
N ILE A 67 8.53 6.76 1.96
CA ILE A 67 9.20 7.07 3.23
C ILE A 67 8.99 5.95 4.26
N ASN A 68 7.83 5.87 4.92
CA ASN A 68 7.65 4.97 6.06
C ASN A 68 7.56 3.48 5.66
N ILE A 69 7.22 3.18 4.41
CA ILE A 69 7.31 1.81 3.86
C ILE A 69 8.75 1.27 3.85
N LYS A 70 9.80 2.12 3.87
CA LYS A 70 11.18 1.65 4.08
C LYS A 70 11.32 0.89 5.39
N LYS A 71 10.59 1.31 6.44
CA LYS A 71 10.55 0.59 7.72
C LYS A 71 9.84 -0.76 7.61
N VAL A 72 8.78 -0.85 6.81
CA VAL A 72 8.10 -2.13 6.53
C VAL A 72 9.05 -3.12 5.88
N HIS A 73 9.76 -2.70 4.83
CA HIS A 73 10.77 -3.54 4.17
C HIS A 73 11.88 -3.94 5.14
N TYR A 74 12.35 -2.98 5.95
CA TYR A 74 13.38 -3.23 6.93
C TYR A 74 12.97 -4.29 7.96
N ASP A 75 11.79 -4.12 8.57
CA ASP A 75 11.27 -5.03 9.58
C ASP A 75 10.99 -6.43 8.99
N SER A 76 10.55 -6.53 7.72
CA SER A 76 10.43 -7.81 7.01
C SER A 76 11.76 -8.52 6.85
N ILE A 77 12.79 -7.85 6.31
CA ILE A 77 14.08 -8.49 6.07
C ILE A 77 14.71 -8.92 7.42
N LYS A 78 14.62 -8.09 8.46
CA LYS A 78 15.11 -8.45 9.79
C LYS A 78 14.38 -9.63 10.41
N LEU A 79 13.07 -9.76 10.17
CA LEU A 79 12.35 -10.96 10.54
C LEU A 79 12.87 -12.18 9.77
N TYR A 80 13.00 -12.08 8.45
CA TYR A 80 13.35 -13.20 7.58
C TYR A 80 14.74 -13.77 7.89
N GLU A 81 15.71 -12.91 8.24
CA GLU A 81 17.04 -13.31 8.74
C GLU A 81 16.98 -14.21 9.99
N SER A 82 15.96 -14.04 10.84
CA SER A 82 15.85 -14.72 12.14
C SER A 82 14.93 -15.95 12.14
N LEU A 83 14.09 -16.11 11.10
CA LEU A 83 13.02 -17.11 11.10
C LEU A 83 13.52 -18.55 11.15
N GLU A 84 14.61 -18.87 10.47
CA GLU A 84 15.17 -20.22 10.48
C GLU A 84 15.68 -20.61 11.88
N ALA A 85 16.41 -19.70 12.54
CA ALA A 85 16.89 -19.92 13.91
C ALA A 85 15.72 -20.07 14.91
N GLU A 86 14.62 -19.37 14.68
CA GLU A 86 13.42 -19.43 15.53
C GLU A 86 12.57 -20.69 15.32
N THR A 87 12.43 -21.14 14.07
CA THR A 87 11.45 -22.17 13.68
C THR A 87 12.07 -23.51 13.30
N GLY A 88 13.39 -23.54 13.09
CA GLY A 88 14.11 -24.69 12.54
C GLY A 88 13.81 -24.97 11.07
N GLN A 89 13.08 -24.08 10.37
CA GLN A 89 12.76 -24.22 8.95
C GLN A 89 13.56 -23.23 8.11
N ALA A 90 14.36 -23.76 7.19
CA ALA A 90 15.05 -22.94 6.20
C ALA A 90 14.01 -22.19 5.35
N VAL A 91 14.19 -20.88 5.21
CA VAL A 91 13.29 -20.01 4.42
C VAL A 91 13.79 -19.77 3.00
N GLY A 92 14.99 -20.27 2.68
CA GLY A 92 15.64 -20.03 1.40
C GLY A 92 15.90 -18.55 1.16
N PHE A 93 16.45 -17.83 2.15
CA PHE A 93 16.73 -16.39 2.01
C PHE A 93 18.13 -16.17 1.47
N HIS A 94 18.22 -15.72 0.22
CA HIS A 94 19.45 -15.40 -0.48
C HIS A 94 19.70 -13.89 -0.40
N GLN A 95 20.89 -13.51 0.10
CA GLN A 95 21.21 -12.11 0.45
C GLN A 95 22.40 -11.51 -0.34
N PRO A 96 22.49 -11.64 -1.68
CA PRO A 96 23.59 -11.06 -2.45
C PRO A 96 23.56 -9.52 -2.53
N GLY A 97 22.46 -8.90 -2.07
CA GLY A 97 22.15 -7.49 -2.24
C GLY A 97 21.41 -7.20 -3.55
N SER A 98 20.91 -5.97 -3.68
CA SER A 98 20.13 -5.52 -4.83
C SER A 98 20.70 -4.23 -5.43
N VAL A 99 20.72 -4.12 -6.76
CA VAL A 99 21.19 -2.96 -7.51
C VAL A 99 20.12 -2.48 -8.48
N ARG A 100 19.65 -1.24 -8.31
CA ARG A 100 18.86 -0.55 -9.34
C ARG A 100 19.82 0.17 -10.28
N ILE A 101 19.63 0.04 -11.58
CA ILE A 101 20.56 0.56 -12.61
C ILE A 101 20.06 1.90 -13.15
N ALA A 102 20.97 2.88 -13.28
CA ALA A 102 20.73 4.14 -13.97
C ALA A 102 21.47 4.17 -15.30
N SER A 103 20.73 4.27 -16.40
CA SER A 103 21.27 4.39 -17.76
C SER A 103 21.04 5.77 -18.39
N THR A 104 20.43 6.70 -17.66
CA THR A 104 20.16 8.07 -18.10
C THR A 104 20.48 9.08 -16.99
N ALA A 105 20.74 10.34 -17.37
CA ALA A 105 21.02 11.40 -16.40
C ALA A 105 19.86 11.63 -15.41
N ALA A 106 18.61 11.54 -15.90
CA ALA A 106 17.43 11.65 -15.05
C ALA A 106 17.39 10.56 -13.96
N ARG A 107 17.85 9.33 -14.26
CA ARG A 107 17.96 8.25 -13.26
C ARG A 107 19.06 8.50 -12.26
N VAL A 108 20.18 9.06 -12.68
CA VAL A 108 21.25 9.47 -11.74
C VAL A 108 20.71 10.50 -10.74
N ASP A 109 19.91 11.46 -11.20
CA ASP A 109 19.29 12.45 -10.31
C ASP A 109 18.18 11.85 -9.44
N GLU A 110 17.40 10.90 -9.95
CA GLU A 110 16.46 10.11 -9.14
C GLU A 110 17.19 9.38 -8.01
N MET A 111 18.33 8.75 -8.28
CA MET A 111 19.11 8.07 -7.26
C MET A 111 19.64 9.03 -6.19
N LYS A 112 20.14 10.22 -6.58
CA LYS A 112 20.54 11.25 -5.61
C LYS A 112 19.36 11.71 -4.75
N TYR A 113 18.20 11.92 -5.37
CA TYR A 113 16.95 12.23 -4.69
C TYR A 113 16.56 11.14 -3.68
N GLN A 114 16.68 9.86 -4.06
CA GLN A 114 16.39 8.74 -3.16
C GLN A 114 17.43 8.59 -2.03
N MET A 115 18.70 8.88 -2.28
CA MET A 115 19.74 8.86 -1.25
C MET A 115 19.47 9.88 -0.14
N THR A 116 19.14 11.13 -0.49
CA THR A 116 18.79 12.14 0.52
C THR A 116 17.51 11.77 1.30
N ARG A 117 16.58 11.02 0.69
CA ARG A 117 15.39 10.51 1.39
C ARG A 117 15.64 9.29 2.28
N THR A 118 16.81 8.66 2.16
CA THR A 118 17.13 7.41 2.86
C THR A 118 18.17 7.59 3.95
N HIS A 119 19.08 8.59 3.86
CA HIS A 119 20.21 8.74 4.80
C HIS A 119 19.84 8.87 6.29
N TRP A 120 18.60 9.28 6.59
CA TRP A 120 18.08 9.41 7.96
C TRP A 120 17.26 8.20 8.42
N HIS A 121 17.14 7.17 7.58
CA HIS A 121 16.59 5.86 7.93
C HIS A 121 17.72 4.89 8.28
N VAL A 122 17.37 3.82 9.01
CA VAL A 122 18.30 2.72 9.35
C VAL A 122 18.73 1.89 8.14
N THR A 123 18.00 2.00 7.03
CA THR A 123 18.27 1.25 5.81
C THR A 123 19.62 1.64 5.20
N GLN A 124 20.53 0.67 5.09
CA GLN A 124 21.79 0.87 4.37
C GLN A 124 21.54 0.91 2.86
N GLN A 125 21.95 2.01 2.23
CA GLN A 125 21.82 2.22 0.79
C GLN A 125 22.99 3.07 0.29
N TYR A 126 23.51 2.74 -0.88
CA TYR A 126 24.70 3.37 -1.44
C TYR A 126 24.49 3.77 -2.90
N PHE A 127 24.96 4.96 -3.26
CA PHE A 127 25.13 5.38 -4.64
C PHE A 127 26.50 4.89 -5.11
N ILE A 128 26.54 4.04 -6.14
CA ILE A 128 27.75 3.37 -6.60
C ILE A 128 28.03 3.66 -8.08
N GLY A 129 29.31 3.67 -8.46
CA GLY A 129 29.72 3.82 -9.86
C GLY A 129 29.64 2.50 -10.66
N PRO A 130 29.80 2.56 -12.00
CA PRO A 130 29.69 1.40 -12.88
C PRO A 130 30.67 0.26 -12.56
N GLU A 131 31.88 0.58 -12.09
CA GLU A 131 32.88 -0.43 -11.69
C GLU A 131 32.34 -1.35 -10.57
N LYS A 132 31.70 -0.78 -9.55
CA LYS A 132 31.11 -1.56 -8.46
C LYS A 132 29.88 -2.33 -8.90
N VAL A 133 29.09 -1.78 -9.84
CA VAL A 133 27.97 -2.51 -10.46
C VAL A 133 28.49 -3.75 -11.19
N LYS A 134 29.57 -3.61 -11.98
CA LYS A 134 30.21 -4.73 -12.69
C LYS A 134 30.82 -5.76 -11.74
N GLU A 135 31.37 -5.33 -10.60
CA GLU A 135 31.87 -6.24 -9.55
C GLU A 135 30.73 -7.09 -8.95
N LEU A 136 29.59 -6.48 -8.65
CA LEU A 136 28.41 -7.16 -8.07
C LEU A 136 27.65 -8.01 -9.09
N PHE A 137 27.72 -7.65 -10.37
CA PHE A 137 27.08 -8.36 -11.47
C PHE A 137 28.02 -8.43 -12.69
N PRO A 138 28.97 -9.39 -12.71
CA PRO A 138 30.00 -9.49 -13.75
C PRO A 138 29.46 -9.81 -15.15
N LEU A 139 28.24 -10.34 -15.27
CA LEU A 139 27.62 -10.68 -16.55
C LEU A 139 26.86 -9.51 -17.20
N LEU A 140 26.84 -8.34 -16.57
CA LEU A 140 26.12 -7.15 -17.05
C LEU A 140 26.90 -6.47 -18.18
N ASN A 141 26.21 -6.02 -19.22
CA ASN A 141 26.72 -5.04 -20.16
C ASN A 141 26.79 -3.68 -19.49
N ILE A 142 27.99 -3.12 -19.35
CA ILE A 142 28.20 -1.87 -18.60
C ILE A 142 28.17 -0.62 -19.51
N ASP A 143 28.08 -0.77 -20.83
CA ASP A 143 28.29 0.30 -21.81
C ASP A 143 27.41 1.54 -21.59
N LYS A 144 26.17 1.33 -21.12
CA LYS A 144 25.19 2.39 -20.87
C LYS A 144 24.98 2.69 -19.39
N VAL A 145 25.66 1.98 -18.49
CA VAL A 145 25.45 2.13 -17.04
C VAL A 145 26.20 3.36 -16.54
N LEU A 146 25.46 4.32 -15.99
CA LEU A 146 26.01 5.55 -15.42
C LEU A 146 26.24 5.44 -13.92
N ALA A 147 25.33 4.76 -13.21
CA ALA A 147 25.42 4.54 -11.77
C ALA A 147 24.50 3.38 -11.33
N GLY A 148 24.67 2.94 -10.09
CA GLY A 148 23.78 2.01 -9.41
C GLY A 148 23.32 2.56 -8.06
N LEU A 149 22.12 2.17 -7.64
CA LEU A 149 21.64 2.32 -6.27
C LEU A 149 21.62 0.95 -5.61
N TYR A 150 22.53 0.75 -4.66
CA TYR A 150 22.83 -0.55 -4.06
C TYR A 150 22.33 -0.65 -2.62
N THR A 151 21.66 -1.76 -2.29
CA THR A 151 21.27 -2.13 -0.94
C THR A 151 21.87 -3.50 -0.59
N PRO A 152 22.84 -3.59 0.35
CA PRO A 152 23.43 -4.86 0.76
C PRO A 152 22.50 -5.64 1.70
N GLY A 153 22.72 -6.95 1.80
CA GLY A 153 22.05 -7.81 2.78
C GLY A 153 20.57 -8.10 2.50
N ASP A 154 20.07 -7.69 1.34
CA ASP A 154 18.76 -8.06 0.82
C ASP A 154 18.91 -8.96 -0.42
N GLY A 155 17.81 -9.34 -1.07
CA GLY A 155 17.89 -10.21 -2.24
C GLY A 155 16.55 -10.86 -2.57
N HIS A 156 16.46 -12.18 -2.40
CA HIS A 156 15.23 -12.93 -2.67
C HIS A 156 15.03 -14.10 -1.70
N ILE A 157 13.78 -14.51 -1.52
CA ILE A 157 13.37 -15.56 -0.59
C ILE A 157 12.36 -16.50 -1.25
N ASP A 158 12.36 -17.78 -0.90
CA ASP A 158 11.30 -18.70 -1.31
C ASP A 158 9.98 -18.36 -0.59
N PRO A 159 8.94 -17.87 -1.30
CA PRO A 159 7.68 -17.48 -0.69
C PRO A 159 6.96 -18.64 0.00
N TYR A 160 7.12 -19.87 -0.51
CA TYR A 160 6.49 -21.05 0.07
C TYR A 160 7.13 -21.37 1.42
N SER A 161 8.46 -21.52 1.45
CA SER A 161 9.21 -21.81 2.68
C SER A 161 9.07 -20.70 3.72
N LEU A 162 9.10 -19.42 3.30
CA LEU A 162 8.78 -18.29 4.19
C LEU A 162 7.42 -18.46 4.87
N THR A 163 6.38 -18.78 4.10
CA THR A 163 5.02 -18.91 4.65
C THR A 163 4.91 -20.10 5.58
N MET A 164 5.57 -21.23 5.26
CA MET A 164 5.58 -22.40 6.13
C MET A 164 6.31 -22.14 7.46
N ALA A 165 7.45 -21.44 7.42
CA ALA A 165 8.20 -21.05 8.62
C ALA A 165 7.35 -20.13 9.52
N LEU A 166 6.71 -19.11 8.94
CA LEU A 166 5.78 -18.24 9.67
C LEU A 166 4.61 -19.03 10.28
N ALA A 167 4.04 -19.99 9.54
CA ALA A 167 2.94 -20.82 10.03
C ALA A 167 3.39 -21.73 11.20
N ALA A 168 4.60 -22.28 11.12
CA ALA A 168 5.20 -23.06 12.21
C ALA A 168 5.42 -22.19 13.46
N GLY A 169 5.95 -20.98 13.28
CA GLY A 169 6.06 -19.99 14.35
C GLY A 169 4.72 -19.61 14.95
N ALA A 170 3.71 -19.35 14.12
CA ALA A 170 2.35 -19.02 14.57
C ALA A 170 1.76 -20.14 15.44
N ARG A 171 1.87 -21.41 14.99
CA ARG A 171 1.42 -22.58 15.76
C ARG A 171 2.21 -22.76 17.05
N MET A 172 3.52 -22.56 17.03
CA MET A 172 4.39 -22.60 18.22
C MET A 172 3.92 -21.60 19.29
N TYR A 173 3.44 -20.42 18.88
CA TYR A 173 2.90 -19.42 19.79
C TYR A 173 1.40 -19.57 20.09
N GLY A 174 0.74 -20.61 19.57
CA GLY A 174 -0.62 -20.99 19.93
C GLY A 174 -1.72 -20.54 18.97
N ALA A 175 -1.39 -19.94 17.82
CA ALA A 175 -2.37 -19.68 16.76
C ALA A 175 -2.92 -21.01 16.21
N GLN A 176 -4.21 -21.03 15.89
CA GLN A 176 -4.85 -22.14 15.18
C GLN A 176 -4.97 -21.79 13.71
N ILE A 177 -4.58 -22.72 12.82
CA ILE A 177 -4.67 -22.54 11.38
C ILE A 177 -5.54 -23.67 10.85
N TYR A 178 -6.71 -23.34 10.31
CA TYR A 178 -7.65 -24.29 9.71
C TYR A 178 -7.64 -24.16 8.19
N ASN A 179 -7.36 -25.26 7.52
CA ASN A 179 -7.37 -25.37 6.07
C ASN A 179 -7.65 -26.83 5.66
N PRO A 180 -8.60 -27.11 4.75
CA PRO A 180 -9.53 -26.17 4.13
C PRO A 180 -10.65 -25.73 5.09
N ALA A 181 -10.88 -24.43 5.22
CA ALA A 181 -11.96 -23.83 6.01
C ALA A 181 -12.37 -22.46 5.40
N PRO A 182 -12.96 -22.44 4.19
CA PRO A 182 -13.36 -21.20 3.54
C PRO A 182 -14.42 -20.46 4.36
N VAL A 183 -14.28 -19.14 4.47
CA VAL A 183 -15.34 -18.27 4.98
C VAL A 183 -16.41 -18.15 3.91
N THR A 184 -17.67 -18.42 4.27
CA THR A 184 -18.82 -18.38 3.37
C THR A 184 -19.76 -17.22 3.66
N ALA A 185 -19.76 -16.71 4.89
CA ALA A 185 -20.50 -15.52 5.27
C ALA A 185 -19.90 -14.85 6.51
N LEU A 186 -20.13 -13.54 6.63
CA LEU A 186 -19.70 -12.71 7.73
C LEU A 186 -20.91 -11.91 8.23
N SER A 187 -21.16 -11.94 9.53
CA SER A 187 -22.26 -11.16 10.12
C SER A 187 -21.79 -10.38 11.33
N PRO A 188 -21.89 -9.04 11.34
CA PRO A 188 -21.61 -8.26 12.53
C PRO A 188 -22.71 -8.46 13.56
N THR A 189 -22.34 -8.51 14.83
CA THR A 189 -23.28 -8.66 15.96
C THR A 189 -23.46 -7.32 16.69
N ALA A 190 -24.57 -7.18 17.43
CA ALA A 190 -24.91 -5.94 18.13
C ALA A 190 -23.85 -5.50 19.17
N ASP A 191 -23.12 -6.45 19.78
CA ASP A 191 -22.02 -6.17 20.71
C ASP A 191 -20.71 -5.78 19.98
N GLY A 192 -20.69 -5.74 18.65
CA GLY A 192 -19.54 -5.35 17.84
C GLY A 192 -18.55 -6.49 17.57
N LYS A 193 -18.98 -7.74 17.78
CA LYS A 193 -18.26 -8.96 17.41
C LYS A 193 -18.73 -9.45 16.04
N TRP A 194 -18.25 -10.64 15.65
CA TRP A 194 -18.47 -11.22 14.34
C TRP A 194 -18.85 -12.68 14.44
N ASP A 195 -19.89 -13.08 13.71
CA ASP A 195 -20.14 -14.48 13.37
C ASP A 195 -19.48 -14.77 12.01
N VAL A 196 -18.44 -15.62 12.03
CA VAL A 196 -17.70 -16.06 10.84
C VAL A 196 -18.15 -17.47 10.47
N GLN A 197 -18.87 -17.60 9.36
CA GLN A 197 -19.44 -18.88 8.93
C GLN A 197 -18.48 -19.61 8.00
N THR A 198 -18.35 -20.92 8.22
CA THR A 198 -17.59 -21.85 7.38
C THR A 198 -18.38 -23.16 7.22
N PRO A 199 -18.01 -24.06 6.30
CA PRO A 199 -18.58 -25.40 6.22
C PRO A 199 -18.43 -26.25 7.50
N HIS A 200 -17.50 -25.89 8.39
CA HIS A 200 -17.22 -26.62 9.64
C HIS A 200 -17.96 -26.05 10.86
N GLY A 201 -18.72 -24.97 10.67
CA GLY A 201 -19.42 -24.25 11.73
C GLY A 201 -19.07 -22.77 11.79
N THR A 202 -19.64 -22.10 12.79
CA THR A 202 -19.48 -20.66 13.00
C THR A 202 -18.48 -20.38 14.13
N ILE A 203 -17.60 -19.41 13.91
CA ILE A 203 -16.70 -18.89 14.94
C ILE A 203 -17.15 -17.48 15.33
N ARG A 204 -17.44 -17.26 16.63
CA ARG A 204 -17.69 -15.92 17.18
C ARG A 204 -16.35 -15.23 17.48
N ALA A 205 -16.00 -14.20 16.71
CA ALA A 205 -14.73 -13.48 16.82
C ALA A 205 -14.90 -12.07 17.39
N ASN A 206 -13.99 -11.59 18.25
CA ASN A 206 -14.01 -10.19 18.68
C ASN A 206 -13.70 -9.23 17.53
N ARG A 207 -12.79 -9.65 16.63
CA ARG A 207 -12.45 -8.93 15.39
C ARG A 207 -12.10 -9.89 14.26
N ILE A 208 -12.23 -9.40 13.03
CA ILE A 208 -11.85 -10.12 11.82
C ILE A 208 -10.88 -9.30 10.98
N VAL A 209 -9.97 -9.99 10.29
CA VAL A 209 -8.99 -9.38 9.39
C VAL A 209 -9.10 -10.02 8.01
N ASN A 210 -9.43 -9.21 7.00
CA ASN A 210 -9.41 -9.64 5.61
C ASN A 210 -7.98 -9.58 5.06
N SER A 211 -7.40 -10.74 4.76
CA SER A 211 -6.10 -10.90 4.10
C SER A 211 -6.18 -11.87 2.91
N SER A 212 -7.32 -11.90 2.24
CA SER A 212 -7.70 -12.94 1.27
C SER A 212 -7.18 -12.70 -0.16
N GLY A 213 -6.09 -11.95 -0.34
CA GLY A 213 -5.46 -11.76 -1.65
C GLY A 213 -6.43 -11.21 -2.70
N PHE A 214 -6.55 -11.88 -3.84
CA PHE A 214 -7.46 -11.46 -4.93
C PHE A 214 -8.94 -11.79 -4.65
N TRP A 215 -9.25 -12.54 -3.59
CA TRP A 215 -10.62 -12.69 -3.06
C TRP A 215 -11.02 -11.56 -2.09
N ALA A 216 -10.12 -10.60 -1.83
CA ALA A 216 -10.37 -9.50 -0.89
C ALA A 216 -11.67 -8.76 -1.16
N ARG A 217 -11.95 -8.48 -2.45
CA ARG A 217 -13.19 -7.80 -2.87
C ARG A 217 -14.43 -8.61 -2.54
N GLU A 218 -14.44 -9.91 -2.82
CA GLU A 218 -15.57 -10.81 -2.52
C GLU A 218 -15.82 -10.92 -1.02
N VAL A 219 -14.76 -11.05 -0.22
CA VAL A 219 -14.88 -11.06 1.25
C VAL A 219 -15.40 -9.71 1.77
N GLY A 220 -15.05 -8.60 1.12
CA GLY A 220 -15.65 -7.28 1.42
C GLY A 220 -17.13 -7.21 1.09
N GLN A 221 -17.55 -7.80 -0.02
CA GLN A 221 -18.95 -7.80 -0.47
C GLN A 221 -19.87 -8.57 0.50
N MET A 222 -19.37 -9.58 1.22
CA MET A 222 -20.12 -10.29 2.27
C MET A 222 -20.65 -9.35 3.37
N ILE A 223 -20.04 -8.17 3.54
CA ILE A 223 -20.42 -7.17 4.54
C ILE A 223 -20.79 -5.82 3.90
N GLY A 224 -21.09 -5.81 2.59
CA GLY A 224 -21.57 -4.63 1.87
C GLY A 224 -20.51 -3.59 1.52
N PHE A 225 -19.21 -3.95 1.51
CA PHE A 225 -18.14 -3.06 1.08
C PHE A 225 -17.56 -3.48 -0.27
N GLU A 226 -17.21 -2.47 -1.07
CA GLU A 226 -16.49 -2.66 -2.32
C GLU A 226 -15.04 -2.21 -2.16
N HIS A 227 -14.13 -3.17 -1.94
CA HIS A 227 -12.70 -2.86 -1.92
C HIS A 227 -12.19 -2.56 -3.33
N PRO A 228 -11.48 -1.44 -3.56
CA PRO A 228 -10.93 -1.07 -4.86
C PRO A 228 -9.65 -1.87 -5.13
N THR A 229 -9.81 -3.18 -5.29
CA THR A 229 -8.73 -4.11 -5.61
C THR A 229 -9.03 -4.87 -6.89
N ILE A 230 -8.05 -5.01 -7.77
CA ILE A 230 -8.15 -5.74 -9.03
C ILE A 230 -6.95 -6.67 -9.24
N PRO A 231 -7.15 -7.93 -9.67
CA PRO A 231 -6.03 -8.78 -10.05
C PRO A 231 -5.42 -8.33 -11.38
N VAL A 232 -4.10 -8.19 -11.42
CA VAL A 232 -3.33 -7.92 -12.64
C VAL A 232 -2.52 -9.15 -13.02
N HIS A 233 -2.29 -9.35 -14.32
CA HIS A 233 -1.35 -10.35 -14.82
C HIS A 233 0.06 -9.82 -14.63
N HIS A 234 0.94 -10.67 -14.10
CA HIS A 234 2.37 -10.43 -14.14
C HIS A 234 3.09 -11.71 -14.54
N GLN A 235 4.11 -11.56 -15.37
CA GLN A 235 4.90 -12.66 -15.91
C GLN A 235 6.36 -12.54 -15.51
N TYR A 236 6.99 -13.68 -15.22
CA TYR A 236 8.44 -13.78 -15.22
C TYR A 236 8.90 -15.03 -15.95
N VAL A 237 10.09 -14.93 -16.51
CA VAL A 237 10.74 -15.96 -17.32
C VAL A 237 11.86 -16.57 -16.50
N VAL A 238 11.99 -17.89 -16.55
CA VAL A 238 13.09 -18.63 -15.93
C VAL A 238 13.87 -19.35 -17.01
N THR A 239 15.20 -19.24 -16.97
CA THR A 239 16.09 -19.90 -17.92
C THR A 239 16.60 -21.24 -17.39
N ALA A 240 17.09 -22.08 -18.31
CA ALA A 240 17.94 -23.22 -17.98
C ALA A 240 19.26 -22.74 -17.35
N THR A 241 20.09 -23.69 -16.92
CA THR A 241 21.47 -23.43 -16.48
C THR A 241 22.24 -22.65 -17.54
N VAL A 242 22.81 -21.52 -17.13
CA VAL A 242 23.70 -20.69 -17.95
C VAL A 242 25.14 -20.98 -17.51
N PRO A 243 26.03 -21.47 -18.40
CA PRO A 243 27.39 -21.88 -18.03
C PRO A 243 28.18 -20.78 -17.30
N GLU A 244 28.04 -19.53 -17.73
CA GLU A 244 28.71 -18.38 -17.14
C GLU A 244 28.19 -18.05 -15.74
N VAL A 245 26.91 -18.30 -15.45
CA VAL A 245 26.33 -18.14 -14.10
C VAL A 245 26.85 -19.26 -13.19
N LYS A 246 26.85 -20.51 -13.67
CA LYS A 246 27.36 -21.67 -12.92
C LYS A 246 28.84 -21.53 -12.54
N ALA A 247 29.63 -20.85 -13.36
CA ALA A 247 31.05 -20.65 -13.12
C ALA A 247 31.35 -19.60 -12.03
N LEU A 248 30.35 -18.86 -11.52
CA LEU A 248 30.55 -17.84 -10.50
C LEU A 248 30.69 -18.46 -9.12
N GLU A 249 31.65 -17.95 -8.33
CA GLU A 249 31.85 -18.35 -6.94
C GLU A 249 30.86 -17.69 -5.97
N LYS A 250 30.26 -16.58 -6.38
CA LYS A 250 29.30 -15.79 -5.59
C LYS A 250 28.01 -15.65 -6.37
N GLU A 251 26.89 -15.69 -5.65
CA GLU A 251 25.59 -15.38 -6.22
C GLU A 251 25.54 -13.93 -6.73
N LEU A 252 24.91 -13.74 -7.88
CA LEU A 252 24.71 -12.43 -8.49
C LEU A 252 23.79 -11.56 -7.63
N ALA A 253 24.12 -10.27 -7.49
CA ALA A 253 23.18 -9.30 -6.93
C ALA A 253 21.89 -9.27 -7.75
N VAL A 254 20.74 -9.06 -7.09
CA VAL A 254 19.47 -8.82 -7.79
C VAL A 254 19.60 -7.49 -8.53
N ILE A 255 19.27 -7.44 -9.81
CA ILE A 255 19.27 -6.19 -10.58
C ILE A 255 17.86 -5.74 -10.93
N ARG A 256 17.72 -4.43 -11.11
CA ARG A 256 16.56 -3.85 -11.77
C ARG A 256 17.02 -2.83 -12.80
N ASP A 257 16.79 -3.15 -14.06
CA ASP A 257 16.98 -2.23 -15.18
C ASP A 257 15.74 -1.36 -15.30
N LEU A 258 15.88 -0.08 -14.92
CA LEU A 258 14.76 0.85 -14.85
C LEU A 258 14.30 1.32 -16.23
N GLU A 259 15.22 1.41 -17.20
CA GLU A 259 14.89 1.82 -18.57
C GLU A 259 14.32 0.63 -19.35
N GLY A 260 14.85 -0.57 -19.13
CA GLY A 260 14.27 -1.82 -19.66
C GLY A 260 12.96 -2.23 -19.00
N SER A 261 12.63 -1.67 -17.83
CA SER A 261 11.46 -2.00 -17.01
C SER A 261 11.36 -3.49 -16.66
N TYR A 262 12.43 -4.09 -16.15
CA TYR A 262 12.41 -5.45 -15.61
C TYR A 262 13.33 -5.60 -14.39
N TYR A 263 13.02 -6.59 -13.56
CA TYR A 263 13.95 -7.10 -12.54
C TYR A 263 14.57 -8.40 -13.01
N LEU A 264 15.75 -8.73 -12.50
CA LEU A 264 16.44 -9.98 -12.78
C LEU A 264 17.22 -10.45 -11.56
N ARG A 265 17.18 -11.76 -11.30
CA ARG A 265 17.98 -12.43 -10.26
C ARG A 265 18.51 -13.77 -10.75
N GLN A 266 19.46 -14.32 -10.01
CA GLN A 266 19.88 -15.69 -10.20
C GLN A 266 18.79 -16.65 -9.69
N GLU A 267 18.52 -17.72 -10.44
CA GLU A 267 17.65 -18.83 -10.04
C GLU A 267 18.42 -20.13 -10.29
N ARG A 268 18.92 -20.74 -9.22
CA ARG A 268 19.89 -21.85 -9.28
C ARG A 268 21.13 -21.44 -10.09
N ASP A 269 21.47 -22.20 -11.14
CA ASP A 269 22.55 -21.89 -12.07
C ASP A 269 22.06 -21.13 -13.33
N GLY A 270 20.81 -20.66 -13.33
CA GLY A 270 20.20 -19.88 -14.40
C GLY A 270 19.79 -18.49 -13.94
N LEU A 271 18.93 -17.84 -14.72
CA LEU A 271 18.42 -16.50 -14.47
C LEU A 271 16.89 -16.50 -14.45
N LEU A 272 16.33 -15.64 -13.60
CA LEU A 272 14.91 -15.31 -13.58
C LEU A 272 14.76 -13.82 -13.81
N PHE A 273 13.91 -13.41 -14.75
CA PHE A 273 13.60 -12.00 -14.98
C PHE A 273 12.12 -11.77 -15.25
N GLY A 274 11.58 -10.69 -14.70
CA GLY A 274 10.17 -10.33 -14.81
C GLY A 274 10.00 -8.88 -15.27
N PRO A 275 9.46 -8.65 -16.47
CA PRO A 275 9.20 -7.29 -16.95
C PRO A 275 7.90 -6.71 -16.39
N TYR A 276 7.84 -5.39 -16.37
CA TYR A 276 6.60 -4.63 -16.24
C TYR A 276 6.33 -3.96 -17.59
N GLU A 277 5.50 -4.60 -18.40
CA GLU A 277 5.11 -4.11 -19.71
C GLU A 277 4.27 -2.83 -19.63
N LYS A 278 4.28 -2.08 -20.74
CA LYS A 278 3.56 -0.81 -20.86
C LYS A 278 2.07 -0.95 -20.57
N MET A 279 1.45 0.14 -20.14
CA MET A 279 0.07 0.15 -19.68
C MET A 279 -0.93 -0.29 -20.78
N GLU A 280 -0.62 -0.05 -22.06
CA GLU A 280 -1.43 -0.46 -23.21
C GLU A 280 -1.33 -1.96 -23.49
N LYS A 281 -0.23 -2.60 -23.07
CA LYS A 281 0.02 -4.02 -23.29
C LYS A 281 -0.45 -4.87 -22.11
N MET A 282 -0.28 -4.42 -20.86
CA MET A 282 -0.57 -5.26 -19.68
C MET A 282 -2.02 -5.78 -19.64
N VAL A 283 -2.22 -6.91 -18.95
CA VAL A 283 -3.55 -7.51 -18.79
C VAL A 283 -3.99 -7.45 -17.33
N LEU A 284 -5.28 -7.22 -17.12
CA LEU A 284 -5.93 -7.25 -15.80
C LEU A 284 -7.19 -8.10 -15.86
N GLN A 285 -7.63 -8.60 -14.71
CA GLN A 285 -8.82 -9.44 -14.58
C GLN A 285 -10.05 -8.60 -14.25
N ASP A 286 -10.52 -7.79 -15.20
CA ASP A 286 -11.78 -7.06 -15.09
C ASP A 286 -13.00 -8.00 -15.01
N SER A 287 -12.94 -9.14 -15.72
CA SER A 287 -13.93 -10.21 -15.60
C SER A 287 -14.07 -10.73 -14.17
N TRP A 288 -12.99 -10.83 -13.40
CA TRP A 288 -13.07 -11.27 -11.99
C TRP A 288 -13.66 -10.20 -11.08
N VAL A 289 -13.58 -8.93 -11.46
CA VAL A 289 -14.26 -7.84 -10.74
C VAL A 289 -15.76 -7.87 -11.01
N ARG A 290 -16.16 -8.16 -12.26
CA ARG A 290 -17.57 -8.20 -12.69
C ARG A 290 -18.29 -9.48 -12.26
N ASP A 291 -17.66 -10.62 -12.46
CA ASP A 291 -18.29 -11.94 -12.37
C ASP A 291 -17.83 -12.73 -11.11
N GLY A 292 -16.84 -12.21 -10.38
CA GLY A 292 -16.14 -12.91 -9.30
C GLY A 292 -14.97 -13.76 -9.80
N VAL A 293 -14.10 -14.12 -8.87
CA VAL A 293 -13.01 -15.08 -9.09
C VAL A 293 -13.63 -16.47 -9.32
N PRO A 294 -13.18 -17.22 -10.34
CA PRO A 294 -13.65 -18.60 -10.54
C PRO A 294 -13.51 -19.43 -9.26
N PRO A 295 -14.59 -20.06 -8.74
CA PRO A 295 -14.59 -20.67 -7.41
C PRO A 295 -13.51 -21.73 -7.16
N GLY A 296 -13.10 -22.44 -8.21
CA GLY A 296 -12.07 -23.47 -8.18
C GLY A 296 -10.63 -22.96 -8.19
N PHE A 297 -10.40 -21.69 -8.56
CA PHE A 297 -9.04 -21.16 -8.75
C PHE A 297 -8.22 -21.25 -7.45
N GLY A 298 -6.97 -21.71 -7.55
CA GLY A 298 -6.03 -21.84 -6.44
C GLY A 298 -4.86 -22.77 -6.80
N LYS A 299 -3.61 -22.33 -6.57
CA LYS A 299 -2.41 -22.96 -7.17
C LYS A 299 -2.48 -23.12 -8.70
N GLU A 300 -3.13 -22.17 -9.35
CA GLU A 300 -3.28 -22.11 -10.80
C GLU A 300 -2.56 -20.87 -11.34
N LEU A 301 -2.07 -20.97 -12.58
CA LEU A 301 -1.45 -19.90 -13.34
C LEU A 301 -2.30 -19.60 -14.57
N PHE A 302 -2.15 -18.40 -15.12
CA PHE A 302 -2.66 -18.07 -16.44
C PHE A 302 -1.78 -18.70 -17.52
N GLU A 303 -2.32 -18.79 -18.74
CA GLU A 303 -1.50 -19.06 -19.91
C GLU A 303 -0.44 -17.95 -20.07
N SER A 304 0.77 -18.33 -20.43
CA SER A 304 1.85 -17.38 -20.69
C SER A 304 1.64 -16.67 -22.02
N ASP A 305 2.02 -15.39 -22.07
CA ASP A 305 1.95 -14.53 -23.23
C ASP A 305 3.31 -13.82 -23.40
N LEU A 306 4.26 -14.54 -23.98
CA LEU A 306 5.63 -14.07 -24.16
C LEU A 306 5.70 -12.92 -25.18
N ASP A 307 4.87 -12.96 -26.23
CA ASP A 307 4.85 -11.97 -27.31
C ASP A 307 4.57 -10.56 -26.78
N ARG A 308 3.64 -10.44 -25.82
CA ARG A 308 3.31 -9.17 -25.16
C ARG A 308 4.48 -8.53 -24.44
N ILE A 309 5.43 -9.33 -23.94
CA ILE A 309 6.60 -8.86 -23.18
C ILE A 309 7.91 -8.89 -23.98
N MET A 310 7.88 -9.26 -25.26
CA MET A 310 9.08 -9.50 -26.07
C MET A 310 10.02 -8.29 -26.15
N GLU A 311 9.48 -7.08 -26.24
CA GLU A 311 10.26 -5.82 -26.22
C GLU A 311 11.17 -5.73 -24.97
N HIS A 312 10.69 -6.22 -23.83
CA HIS A 312 11.46 -6.21 -22.58
C HIS A 312 12.44 -7.38 -22.50
N VAL A 313 12.09 -8.53 -23.10
CA VAL A 313 13.00 -9.68 -23.24
C VAL A 313 14.22 -9.30 -24.08
N GLU A 314 14.02 -8.59 -25.19
CA GLU A 314 15.09 -8.06 -26.03
C GLU A 314 16.00 -7.10 -25.26
N MET A 315 15.43 -6.16 -24.50
CA MET A 315 16.20 -5.25 -23.65
C MET A 315 17.00 -6.00 -22.56
N ALA A 316 16.41 -7.04 -21.96
CA ALA A 316 17.11 -7.89 -21.00
C ALA A 316 18.28 -8.63 -21.64
N MET A 317 18.11 -9.16 -22.87
CA MET A 317 19.18 -9.81 -23.64
C MET A 317 20.32 -8.86 -24.00
N GLU A 318 20.03 -7.57 -24.27
CA GLU A 318 21.08 -6.58 -24.54
C GLU A 318 21.86 -6.18 -23.28
N MET A 319 21.18 -6.07 -22.15
CA MET A 319 21.78 -5.72 -20.86
C MET A 319 22.54 -6.89 -20.21
N VAL A 320 22.08 -8.13 -20.41
CA VAL A 320 22.71 -9.35 -19.89
C VAL A 320 22.93 -10.33 -21.05
N PRO A 321 24.03 -10.18 -21.82
CA PRO A 321 24.22 -10.87 -23.10
C PRO A 321 24.17 -12.40 -23.07
N VAL A 322 24.44 -13.02 -21.91
CA VAL A 322 24.35 -14.48 -21.75
C VAL A 322 22.92 -15.00 -21.96
N LEU A 323 21.90 -14.16 -21.77
CA LEU A 323 20.49 -14.52 -22.04
C LEU A 323 20.25 -14.82 -23.52
N LYS A 324 21.03 -14.26 -24.46
CA LYS A 324 20.90 -14.53 -25.90
C LYS A 324 21.11 -16.00 -26.29
N LYS A 325 21.76 -16.77 -25.41
CA LYS A 325 22.05 -18.20 -25.62
C LYS A 325 21.30 -19.11 -24.63
N ALA A 326 20.55 -18.53 -23.70
CA ALA A 326 19.89 -19.28 -22.64
C ALA A 326 18.52 -19.77 -23.10
N ASP A 327 18.22 -21.05 -22.85
CA ASP A 327 16.89 -21.60 -23.11
C ASP A 327 15.91 -21.20 -22.00
N ILE A 328 14.67 -20.90 -22.37
CA ILE A 328 13.58 -20.67 -21.40
C ILE A 328 13.05 -22.04 -20.93
N ILE A 329 13.02 -22.26 -19.61
CA ILE A 329 12.43 -23.48 -19.02
C ILE A 329 11.01 -23.29 -18.53
N ASN A 330 10.64 -22.06 -18.17
CA ASN A 330 9.32 -21.77 -17.65
C ASN A 330 8.97 -20.28 -17.82
N ILE A 331 7.68 -20.00 -17.98
CA ILE A 331 7.11 -18.66 -17.93
C ILE A 331 5.95 -18.72 -16.94
N VAL A 332 6.13 -18.08 -15.79
CA VAL A 332 5.11 -18.04 -14.76
C VAL A 332 4.26 -16.81 -14.97
N SER A 333 2.97 -17.01 -15.28
CA SER A 333 1.98 -15.95 -15.48
C SER A 333 0.92 -16.06 -14.40
N GLY A 334 0.83 -15.11 -13.47
CA GLY A 334 -0.04 -15.24 -12.31
C GLY A 334 -0.70 -13.94 -11.86
N PRO A 335 -1.79 -14.02 -11.08
CA PRO A 335 -2.48 -12.84 -10.57
C PRO A 335 -1.72 -12.19 -9.43
N ILE A 336 -1.64 -10.86 -9.43
CA ILE A 336 -1.26 -10.03 -8.28
C ILE A 336 -2.39 -9.06 -7.98
N THR A 337 -2.77 -8.91 -6.71
CA THR A 337 -3.85 -8.01 -6.32
C THR A 337 -3.35 -6.56 -6.22
N TYR A 338 -3.77 -5.70 -7.14
CA TYR A 338 -3.41 -4.28 -7.15
C TYR A 338 -4.53 -3.43 -6.57
N THR A 339 -4.15 -2.36 -5.89
CA THR A 339 -4.97 -1.17 -5.65
C THR A 339 -4.65 -0.10 -6.72
N PRO A 340 -5.47 0.95 -6.86
CA PRO A 340 -5.21 2.04 -7.81
C PRO A 340 -3.80 2.65 -7.75
N ASP A 341 -3.21 2.76 -6.55
CA ASP A 341 -1.89 3.37 -6.34
C ASP A 341 -0.76 2.36 -6.04
N LEU A 342 -0.99 1.06 -6.27
CA LEU A 342 -0.07 -0.06 -6.01
C LEU A 342 0.22 -0.35 -4.52
N LEU A 343 -0.05 0.58 -3.60
CA LEU A 343 0.17 0.39 -2.16
C LEU A 343 -0.96 -0.42 -1.54
N PRO A 344 -0.69 -1.26 -0.53
CA PRO A 344 -1.73 -2.06 0.10
C PRO A 344 -2.74 -1.20 0.88
N MET A 345 -3.86 -1.81 1.26
CA MET A 345 -4.84 -1.29 2.20
C MET A 345 -4.66 -2.02 3.53
N VAL A 346 -4.17 -1.30 4.55
CA VAL A 346 -3.67 -1.86 5.81
C VAL A 346 -4.21 -1.04 6.98
N GLY A 347 -5.10 -1.63 7.78
CA GLY A 347 -5.65 -0.98 8.98
C GLY A 347 -7.10 -1.33 9.27
N PRO A 348 -7.70 -0.69 10.29
CA PRO A 348 -9.13 -0.83 10.59
C PRO A 348 -9.93 -0.12 9.51
N HIS A 349 -11.02 -0.73 9.04
CA HIS A 349 -11.86 -0.12 8.02
C HIS A 349 -12.95 0.74 8.65
N GLN A 350 -13.06 1.99 8.23
CA GLN A 350 -14.15 2.89 8.63
C GLN A 350 -15.53 2.33 8.27
N GLY A 351 -16.54 2.67 9.07
CA GLY A 351 -17.96 2.36 8.80
C GLY A 351 -18.41 1.01 9.35
N VAL A 352 -17.48 0.19 9.83
CA VAL A 352 -17.75 -1.14 10.38
C VAL A 352 -16.84 -1.41 11.58
N ARG A 353 -17.41 -1.94 12.67
CA ARG A 353 -16.66 -2.18 13.92
C ARG A 353 -15.80 -3.43 13.80
N ASN A 354 -14.54 -3.35 14.21
CA ASN A 354 -13.64 -4.50 14.35
C ASN A 354 -13.41 -5.32 13.06
N TYR A 355 -13.58 -4.70 11.89
CA TYR A 355 -13.15 -5.24 10.61
C TYR A 355 -11.86 -4.56 10.18
N TRP A 356 -10.83 -5.36 9.94
CA TRP A 356 -9.51 -4.89 9.54
C TRP A 356 -9.15 -5.43 8.16
N THR A 357 -8.26 -4.74 7.48
CA THR A 357 -7.78 -5.12 6.14
C THR A 357 -6.27 -5.22 6.12
N ALA A 358 -5.79 -6.20 5.37
CA ALA A 358 -4.45 -6.32 4.85
C ALA A 358 -4.61 -6.87 3.43
N ILE A 359 -4.90 -6.01 2.46
CA ILE A 359 -5.29 -6.40 1.09
C ILE A 359 -4.59 -5.55 0.03
N GLY A 360 -4.64 -5.97 -1.24
CA GLY A 360 -4.13 -5.17 -2.36
C GLY A 360 -2.61 -5.06 -2.44
N PHE A 361 -1.89 -6.14 -2.13
CA PHE A 361 -0.44 -6.15 -2.13
C PHE A 361 0.15 -6.37 -3.52
N GLY A 362 0.70 -5.31 -4.12
CA GLY A 362 1.58 -5.44 -5.29
C GLY A 362 2.91 -6.14 -4.99
N TYR A 363 3.38 -6.07 -3.73
CA TYR A 363 4.66 -6.61 -3.27
C TYR A 363 4.53 -7.40 -1.96
N GLY A 364 3.63 -8.38 -1.94
CA GLY A 364 3.23 -9.10 -0.72
C GLY A 364 4.40 -9.75 0.04
N VAL A 365 5.36 -10.38 -0.66
CA VAL A 365 6.47 -11.11 -0.03
C VAL A 365 7.36 -10.18 0.80
N ILE A 366 7.81 -9.04 0.26
CA ILE A 366 8.63 -8.08 1.00
C ILE A 366 7.82 -7.29 2.04
N HIS A 367 6.51 -7.14 1.87
CA HIS A 367 5.68 -6.43 2.85
C HIS A 367 5.22 -7.31 4.02
N ALA A 368 5.13 -8.64 3.85
CA ALA A 368 4.42 -9.52 4.78
C ALA A 368 4.91 -9.42 6.23
N GLY A 369 6.22 -9.54 6.48
CA GLY A 369 6.78 -9.47 7.84
C GLY A 369 6.48 -8.13 8.54
N GLY A 370 6.89 -7.02 7.93
CA GLY A 370 6.71 -5.67 8.46
C GLY A 370 5.24 -5.29 8.64
N ILE A 371 4.35 -5.65 7.71
CA ILE A 371 2.91 -5.38 7.86
C ILE A 371 2.26 -6.27 8.92
N GLY A 372 2.66 -7.54 9.02
CA GLY A 372 2.21 -8.42 10.10
C GLY A 372 2.56 -7.83 11.47
N LYS A 373 3.79 -7.32 11.63
CA LYS A 373 4.21 -6.60 12.83
C LYS A 373 3.41 -5.32 13.06
N PHE A 374 3.27 -4.48 12.03
CA PHE A 374 2.57 -3.20 12.10
C PHE A 374 1.12 -3.36 12.56
N LEU A 375 0.37 -4.26 11.92
CA LEU A 375 -1.02 -4.54 12.27
C LEU A 375 -1.15 -5.20 13.64
N SER A 376 -0.24 -6.11 14.00
CA SER A 376 -0.24 -6.73 15.33
C SER A 376 -0.07 -5.69 16.43
N ASP A 377 0.88 -4.77 16.27
CA ASP A 377 1.11 -3.69 17.23
C ASP A 377 -0.10 -2.75 17.30
N TRP A 378 -0.71 -2.39 16.16
CA TRP A 378 -1.92 -1.56 16.14
C TRP A 378 -3.12 -2.24 16.83
N ILE A 379 -3.41 -3.49 16.48
CA ILE A 379 -4.53 -4.25 17.06
C ILE A 379 -4.39 -4.34 18.59
N ARG A 380 -3.18 -4.55 19.11
CA ARG A 380 -2.94 -4.73 20.55
C ARG A 380 -2.92 -3.41 21.31
N ASN A 381 -2.34 -2.36 20.73
CA ASN A 381 -2.10 -1.10 21.43
C ASN A 381 -3.21 -0.06 21.20
N GLY A 382 -4.05 -0.26 20.18
CA GLY A 382 -5.13 0.65 19.81
C GLY A 382 -4.72 1.74 18.82
N GLU A 383 -3.43 2.04 18.66
CA GLU A 383 -2.92 3.07 17.74
C GLU A 383 -1.79 2.52 16.84
N PRO A 384 -1.58 3.07 15.64
CA PRO A 384 -0.52 2.59 14.76
C PRO A 384 0.85 2.88 15.39
N PRO A 385 1.83 1.93 15.32
CA PRO A 385 3.13 2.11 15.97
C PRO A 385 4.00 3.20 15.35
N TYR A 386 3.68 3.61 14.13
CA TYR A 386 4.23 4.75 13.39
C TYR A 386 3.24 5.11 12.27
N ASP A 387 3.39 6.27 11.64
CA ASP A 387 2.47 6.68 10.58
C ASP A 387 2.64 5.81 9.31
N LEU A 388 1.52 5.34 8.77
CA LEU A 388 1.48 4.59 7.51
C LEU A 388 0.24 4.97 6.70
N ILE A 389 -0.16 6.25 6.76
CA ILE A 389 -1.41 6.74 6.16
C ILE A 389 -1.45 6.55 4.65
N GLU A 390 -0.27 6.44 3.99
CA GLU A 390 -0.18 6.07 2.58
C GLU A 390 -0.76 4.69 2.26
N CYS A 391 -0.90 3.82 3.26
CA CYS A 391 -1.52 2.50 3.16
C CYS A 391 -2.89 2.42 3.86
N ASP A 392 -3.42 3.52 4.39
CA ASP A 392 -4.70 3.52 5.09
C ASP A 392 -5.81 3.00 4.16
N PRO A 393 -6.66 2.05 4.61
CA PRO A 393 -7.69 1.45 3.76
C PRO A 393 -8.78 2.44 3.36
N ASN A 394 -8.95 3.53 4.10
CA ASN A 394 -9.97 4.55 3.90
C ASN A 394 -9.46 5.78 3.14
N ARG A 395 -8.26 5.72 2.55
CA ARG A 395 -7.79 6.74 1.58
C ARG A 395 -8.63 6.75 0.30
N TYR A 396 -9.30 5.64 0.00
CA TYR A 396 -10.28 5.51 -1.07
C TYR A 396 -11.71 5.78 -0.57
N GLY A 397 -12.62 6.02 -1.49
CA GLY A 397 -14.05 6.18 -1.19
C GLY A 397 -14.91 5.90 -2.41
N LYS A 398 -16.15 6.38 -2.40
CA LYS A 398 -17.14 6.16 -3.48
C LYS A 398 -16.66 6.58 -4.89
N TRP A 399 -15.67 7.49 -4.95
CA TRP A 399 -15.07 7.98 -6.19
C TRP A 399 -14.09 7.00 -6.84
N ALA A 400 -13.58 6.02 -6.08
CA ALA A 400 -12.70 4.97 -6.58
C ALA A 400 -13.54 3.82 -7.15
N ASP A 401 -14.36 4.14 -8.14
CA ASP A 401 -15.22 3.19 -8.84
C ASP A 401 -14.41 2.22 -9.72
N VAL A 402 -15.11 1.23 -10.31
CA VAL A 402 -14.47 0.20 -11.13
C VAL A 402 -13.70 0.80 -12.32
N PRO A 403 -14.26 1.74 -13.11
CA PRO A 403 -13.51 2.42 -14.18
C PRO A 403 -12.22 3.10 -13.69
N PHE A 404 -12.29 3.87 -12.60
CA PHE A 404 -11.11 4.51 -12.01
C PHE A 404 -10.08 3.47 -11.57
N MET A 405 -10.52 2.43 -10.86
CA MET A 405 -9.67 1.35 -10.36
C MET A 405 -8.93 0.65 -11.50
N CYS A 406 -9.63 0.26 -12.57
CA CYS A 406 -9.03 -0.40 -13.73
C CYS A 406 -8.00 0.50 -14.43
N ALA A 407 -8.35 1.76 -14.67
CA ALA A 407 -7.46 2.72 -15.34
C ALA A 407 -6.19 2.99 -14.52
N LYS A 408 -6.34 3.22 -13.21
CA LYS A 408 -5.21 3.50 -12.32
C LYS A 408 -4.36 2.29 -12.01
N ALA A 409 -4.93 1.10 -11.86
CA ALA A 409 -4.13 -0.12 -11.67
C ALA A 409 -3.26 -0.42 -12.90
N ARG A 410 -3.81 -0.22 -14.10
CA ARG A 410 -3.09 -0.31 -15.38
C ARG A 410 -1.94 0.70 -15.47
N GLU A 411 -2.20 1.95 -15.13
CA GLU A 411 -1.16 3.00 -15.07
C GLU A 411 -0.08 2.66 -14.03
N SER A 412 -0.48 2.27 -12.80
CA SER A 412 0.45 1.91 -11.73
C SER A 412 1.33 0.70 -12.06
N TYR A 413 0.81 -0.27 -12.82
CA TYR A 413 1.61 -1.37 -13.35
C TYR A 413 2.62 -0.89 -14.40
N GLY A 414 2.17 -0.16 -15.43
CA GLY A 414 3.07 0.34 -16.48
C GLY A 414 4.10 1.35 -15.96
N PHE A 415 3.77 2.06 -14.88
CA PHE A 415 4.63 3.05 -14.23
C PHE A 415 5.53 2.44 -13.14
N ASN A 416 5.67 1.11 -13.06
CA ASN A 416 6.46 0.47 -12.01
C ASN A 416 7.90 1.00 -11.92
N ASN A 417 8.48 1.30 -13.08
CA ASN A 417 9.87 1.70 -13.21
C ASN A 417 10.07 3.05 -13.90
N VAL A 418 9.03 3.90 -14.06
CA VAL A 418 9.24 5.28 -14.58
C VAL A 418 10.07 6.13 -13.61
N VAL A 419 10.56 7.28 -14.05
CA VAL A 419 11.32 8.18 -13.17
C VAL A 419 10.38 8.77 -12.12
N GLY A 420 10.67 8.49 -10.84
CA GLY A 420 9.92 9.05 -9.72
C GLY A 420 10.34 10.48 -9.41
N TYR A 421 9.70 11.45 -10.06
CA TYR A 421 9.95 12.87 -9.83
C TYR A 421 9.26 13.39 -8.57
N PRO A 422 9.80 14.43 -7.90
CA PRO A 422 9.01 15.17 -6.91
C PRO A 422 7.81 15.84 -7.60
N LYS A 423 6.67 15.88 -6.90
CA LYS A 423 5.41 16.42 -7.43
C LYS A 423 4.97 15.71 -8.72
N GLU A 424 5.13 14.39 -8.74
CA GLU A 424 4.65 13.53 -9.81
C GLU A 424 3.13 13.70 -10.00
N GLU A 425 2.72 13.84 -11.27
CA GLU A 425 1.31 13.89 -11.65
C GLU A 425 1.01 12.69 -12.53
N ARG A 426 -0.14 12.06 -12.28
CA ARG A 426 -0.64 10.92 -13.01
C ARG A 426 -2.06 11.19 -13.48
N PHE A 427 -2.42 10.74 -14.67
CA PHE A 427 -3.60 11.23 -15.38
C PHE A 427 -4.68 10.17 -15.61
N ALA A 428 -4.34 8.88 -15.51
CA ALA A 428 -5.32 7.81 -15.75
C ALA A 428 -6.50 7.91 -14.76
N GLY A 429 -7.72 7.72 -15.26
CA GLY A 429 -8.96 7.74 -14.46
C GLY A 429 -9.43 9.14 -14.01
N ARG A 430 -8.78 10.23 -14.46
CA ARG A 430 -9.15 11.60 -14.10
C ARG A 430 -9.97 12.30 -15.21
N PRO A 431 -10.89 13.20 -14.86
CA PRO A 431 -11.38 13.49 -13.49
C PRO A 431 -12.28 12.36 -12.98
N THR A 432 -12.40 12.23 -11.65
CA THR A 432 -13.35 11.27 -11.05
C THR A 432 -14.75 11.87 -10.93
N SER A 433 -15.71 11.11 -10.40
CA SER A 433 -17.03 11.62 -10.02
C SER A 433 -17.00 12.66 -8.88
N ARG A 434 -15.86 12.88 -8.23
CA ARG A 434 -15.68 13.79 -7.09
C ARG A 434 -15.13 15.14 -7.52
N THR A 435 -15.90 15.87 -8.31
CA THR A 435 -15.61 17.27 -8.71
C THR A 435 -16.65 18.23 -8.13
N SER A 436 -16.33 19.53 -8.13
CA SER A 436 -17.27 20.61 -7.78
C SER A 436 -17.60 21.43 -9.03
N GLY A 437 -18.61 22.30 -8.97
CA GLY A 437 -18.86 23.26 -10.07
C GLY A 437 -17.69 24.21 -10.34
N VAL A 438 -16.74 24.34 -9.40
CA VAL A 438 -15.51 25.13 -9.56
C VAL A 438 -14.53 24.44 -10.52
N TYR A 439 -14.55 23.11 -10.61
CA TYR A 439 -13.70 22.37 -11.53
C TYR A 439 -13.91 22.83 -12.99
N ASP A 440 -15.17 22.88 -13.44
CA ASP A 440 -15.49 23.29 -14.82
C ASP A 440 -15.12 24.75 -15.11
N LEU A 441 -15.13 25.60 -14.08
CA LEU A 441 -14.70 26.99 -14.20
C LEU A 441 -13.18 27.11 -14.37
N LEU A 442 -12.40 26.24 -13.71
CA LEU A 442 -10.96 26.42 -13.56
C LEU A 442 -10.11 25.45 -14.38
N LYS A 443 -10.65 24.36 -14.93
CA LYS A 443 -9.86 23.28 -15.58
C LYS A 443 -8.93 23.74 -16.70
N ASP A 444 -9.33 24.78 -17.43
CA ASP A 444 -8.54 25.34 -18.53
C ASP A 444 -7.67 26.54 -18.10
N GLN A 445 -7.75 26.95 -16.82
CA GLN A 445 -7.05 28.12 -16.27
C GLN A 445 -5.80 27.76 -15.46
N GLY A 446 -5.57 26.49 -15.17
CA GLY A 446 -4.46 26.04 -14.35
C GLY A 446 -4.19 24.55 -14.44
N SER A 447 -3.11 24.13 -13.81
CA SER A 447 -2.79 22.72 -13.64
C SER A 447 -3.65 22.15 -12.52
N MET A 448 -4.41 21.09 -12.81
CA MET A 448 -5.22 20.40 -11.82
C MET A 448 -4.41 19.27 -11.18
N GLY A 449 -4.37 19.26 -9.86
CA GLY A 449 -3.82 18.23 -9.00
C GLY A 449 -4.87 17.24 -8.52
N PHE A 450 -4.48 15.97 -8.41
CA PHE A 450 -5.33 14.92 -7.88
C PHE A 450 -5.14 14.77 -6.36
N HIS A 451 -6.21 14.93 -5.58
CA HIS A 451 -6.19 14.75 -4.13
C HIS A 451 -7.42 13.98 -3.63
N ALA A 452 -7.24 12.70 -3.27
CA ALA A 452 -8.30 11.84 -2.73
C ALA A 452 -9.61 11.86 -3.57
N GLY A 453 -9.46 11.76 -4.89
CA GLY A 453 -10.54 11.81 -5.87
C GLY A 453 -10.87 13.21 -6.40
N TRP A 454 -10.51 14.27 -5.67
CA TRP A 454 -10.74 15.64 -6.12
C TRP A 454 -9.73 16.11 -7.15
N GLU A 455 -10.18 16.99 -8.02
CA GLU A 455 -9.34 17.86 -8.85
C GLU A 455 -9.23 19.22 -8.17
N GLN A 456 -8.03 19.63 -7.78
CA GLN A 456 -7.75 20.91 -7.13
C GLN A 456 -6.63 21.65 -7.88
N PRO A 457 -6.75 22.96 -8.16
CA PRO A 457 -5.69 23.69 -8.84
C PRO A 457 -4.36 23.64 -8.06
N HIS A 458 -3.28 23.18 -8.72
CA HIS A 458 -1.91 23.28 -8.21
C HIS A 458 -1.32 24.67 -8.44
N TRP A 459 -1.50 25.24 -9.64
CA TRP A 459 -1.01 26.56 -10.05
C TRP A 459 -1.77 27.04 -11.30
N PHE A 460 -1.81 28.35 -11.53
CA PHE A 460 -2.62 29.00 -12.57
C PHE A 460 -1.78 29.57 -13.72
N TYR A 461 -2.31 29.43 -14.94
CA TYR A 461 -1.68 29.89 -16.17
C TYR A 461 -1.94 31.38 -16.43
N LYS A 462 -1.00 32.02 -17.12
CA LYS A 462 -1.18 33.29 -17.81
C LYS A 462 -0.75 33.17 -19.28
N PRO A 463 -1.27 34.04 -20.17
CA PRO A 463 -0.76 34.12 -21.53
C PRO A 463 0.76 34.27 -21.56
N GLY A 464 1.44 33.38 -22.29
CA GLY A 464 2.90 33.34 -22.41
C GLY A 464 3.63 32.43 -21.40
N ASP A 465 2.92 31.80 -20.45
CA ASP A 465 3.52 30.76 -19.61
C ASP A 465 3.74 29.46 -20.38
N ASP A 466 4.77 28.70 -20.00
CA ASP A 466 4.97 27.31 -20.43
C ASP A 466 4.03 26.39 -19.63
N THR A 467 2.96 25.91 -20.27
CA THR A 467 1.91 25.11 -19.63
C THR A 467 2.15 23.60 -19.74
N GLY A 468 1.35 22.83 -19.01
CA GLY A 468 1.42 21.37 -19.01
C GLY A 468 2.44 20.79 -18.02
N TYR A 469 2.51 19.46 -18.01
CA TYR A 469 3.30 18.69 -17.04
C TYR A 469 4.78 18.66 -17.42
N LYS A 470 5.62 19.31 -16.60
CA LYS A 470 7.08 19.37 -16.74
C LYS A 470 7.76 18.95 -15.44
N PRO A 471 7.75 17.66 -15.06
CA PRO A 471 8.37 17.21 -13.83
C PRO A 471 9.89 17.41 -13.86
N SER A 472 10.48 17.73 -12.72
CA SER A 472 11.92 17.93 -12.60
C SER A 472 12.38 17.74 -11.16
N PHE A 473 13.63 17.32 -10.97
CA PHE A 473 14.31 17.36 -9.67
C PHE A 473 14.74 18.77 -9.26
N CYS A 474 14.65 19.74 -10.19
CA CYS A 474 14.96 21.14 -9.98
C CYS A 474 13.69 22.02 -10.10
N ARG A 475 13.85 23.35 -9.99
CA ARG A 475 12.78 24.29 -10.33
C ARG A 475 12.32 24.06 -11.77
N THR A 476 11.00 24.15 -11.99
CA THR A 476 10.37 23.93 -13.30
C THR A 476 9.32 25.00 -13.61
N ASN A 477 8.55 24.82 -14.68
CA ASN A 477 7.65 25.81 -15.29
C ASN A 477 6.67 26.51 -14.34
N TRP A 478 6.24 25.86 -13.24
CA TRP A 478 5.37 26.49 -12.24
C TRP A 478 6.08 27.46 -11.29
N PHE A 479 7.41 27.55 -11.26
CA PHE A 479 8.14 28.38 -10.29
C PHE A 479 7.82 29.88 -10.40
N GLY A 480 7.81 30.41 -11.64
CA GLY A 480 7.42 31.79 -11.92
C GLY A 480 5.93 32.06 -11.60
N PRO A 481 5.00 31.25 -12.16
CA PRO A 481 3.57 31.33 -11.84
C PRO A 481 3.25 31.34 -10.35
N VAL A 482 3.77 30.38 -9.58
CA VAL A 482 3.56 30.33 -8.12
C VAL A 482 4.10 31.58 -7.44
N GLY A 483 5.26 32.11 -7.87
CA GLY A 483 5.78 33.37 -7.36
C GLY A 483 4.81 34.56 -7.57
N ARG A 484 4.10 34.58 -8.70
CA ARG A 484 3.06 35.61 -8.97
C ARG A 484 1.81 35.40 -8.14
N GLU A 485 1.39 34.15 -7.90
CA GLU A 485 0.27 33.84 -7.02
C GLU A 485 0.57 34.25 -5.57
N CYS A 486 1.76 33.97 -5.06
CA CYS A 486 2.20 34.45 -3.76
C CYS A 486 2.14 35.98 -3.69
N LYS A 487 2.67 36.68 -4.70
CA LYS A 487 2.61 38.15 -4.78
C LYS A 487 1.16 38.66 -4.81
N LEU A 488 0.28 38.01 -5.57
CA LEU A 488 -1.14 38.35 -5.64
C LEU A 488 -1.82 38.27 -4.27
N VAL A 489 -1.58 37.20 -3.51
CA VAL A 489 -2.13 37.03 -2.16
C VAL A 489 -1.58 38.07 -1.18
N MET A 490 -0.28 38.39 -1.29
CA MET A 490 0.38 39.34 -0.39
C MET A 490 0.00 40.80 -0.65
N GLU A 491 -0.22 41.18 -1.91
CA GLU A 491 -0.43 42.58 -2.30
C GLU A 491 -1.88 42.92 -2.63
N LYS A 492 -2.73 41.91 -2.86
CA LYS A 492 -4.13 42.07 -3.30
C LYS A 492 -5.03 41.07 -2.58
N VAL A 493 -5.77 40.28 -3.35
CA VAL A 493 -6.68 39.23 -2.88
C VAL A 493 -6.53 38.03 -3.80
N GLY A 494 -6.33 36.85 -3.20
CA GLY A 494 -6.33 35.58 -3.90
C GLY A 494 -7.54 34.76 -3.47
N VAL A 495 -8.09 34.00 -4.41
CA VAL A 495 -9.16 33.02 -4.16
C VAL A 495 -8.59 31.64 -4.43
N ILE A 496 -8.80 30.70 -3.50
CA ILE A 496 -8.36 29.32 -3.62
C ILE A 496 -9.54 28.39 -3.37
N ASP A 497 -9.68 27.37 -4.21
CA ASP A 497 -10.66 26.30 -3.99
C ASP A 497 -10.17 25.36 -2.89
N LEU A 498 -10.89 25.35 -1.76
CA LEU A 498 -10.63 24.46 -0.61
C LEU A 498 -11.76 23.43 -0.42
N THR A 499 -12.56 23.20 -1.45
CA THR A 499 -13.61 22.17 -1.47
C THR A 499 -13.10 20.78 -1.08
N PRO A 500 -11.84 20.36 -1.34
CA PRO A 500 -11.38 19.03 -0.95
C PRO A 500 -11.33 18.72 0.56
N PHE A 501 -11.50 19.71 1.45
CA PHE A 501 -11.49 19.48 2.91
C PHE A 501 -12.47 18.38 3.35
N GLY A 502 -12.05 17.57 4.34
CA GLY A 502 -12.96 16.68 5.08
C GLY A 502 -13.84 17.51 6.00
N LYS A 503 -15.16 17.31 5.93
CA LYS A 503 -16.16 18.14 6.63
C LYS A 503 -17.08 17.23 7.43
N PHE A 504 -17.17 17.46 8.74
CA PHE A 504 -18.02 16.70 9.65
C PHE A 504 -18.94 17.64 10.42
N ILE A 505 -20.19 17.21 10.61
CA ILE A 505 -21.19 17.90 11.44
C ILE A 505 -21.50 16.98 12.62
N VAL A 506 -21.29 17.47 13.84
CA VAL A 506 -21.53 16.71 15.07
C VAL A 506 -22.66 17.39 15.85
N LYS A 507 -23.76 16.65 16.05
CA LYS A 507 -24.97 17.10 16.76
C LYS A 507 -25.37 16.07 17.82
N GLY A 508 -26.30 16.46 18.69
CA GLY A 508 -26.88 15.60 19.73
C GLY A 508 -26.46 15.99 21.15
N LYS A 509 -27.20 15.48 22.14
CA LYS A 509 -27.03 15.85 23.57
C LYS A 509 -25.63 15.59 24.13
N ASP A 510 -24.90 14.62 23.57
CA ASP A 510 -23.57 14.22 24.03
C ASP A 510 -22.44 14.75 23.13
N SER A 511 -22.74 15.59 22.13
CA SER A 511 -21.76 16.09 21.15
C SER A 511 -20.60 16.82 21.82
N GLN A 512 -20.90 17.75 22.73
CA GLN A 512 -19.90 18.52 23.46
C GLN A 512 -19.03 17.61 24.32
N LYS A 513 -19.65 16.68 25.06
CA LYS A 513 -18.94 15.73 25.94
C LYS A 513 -18.02 14.81 25.17
N LEU A 514 -18.44 14.34 23.99
CA LEU A 514 -17.62 13.53 23.10
C LEU A 514 -16.37 14.31 22.70
N LEU A 515 -16.56 15.52 22.18
CA LEU A 515 -15.47 16.28 21.57
C LEU A 515 -14.49 16.84 22.59
N ASP A 516 -14.97 17.23 23.78
CA ASP A 516 -14.14 17.63 24.91
C ASP A 516 -13.24 16.48 25.39
N ARG A 517 -13.64 15.22 25.15
CA ARG A 517 -12.82 14.03 25.42
C ARG A 517 -11.84 13.72 24.28
N LEU A 518 -12.20 14.02 23.04
CA LEU A 518 -11.40 13.71 21.85
C LEU A 518 -10.31 14.76 21.58
N PHE A 519 -10.57 16.03 21.88
CA PHE A 519 -9.62 17.12 21.68
C PHE A 519 -8.98 17.54 23.01
N ALA A 520 -7.68 17.85 23.03
CA ALA A 520 -7.00 18.27 24.25
C ALA A 520 -7.14 19.76 24.56
N ASN A 521 -7.69 20.57 23.65
CA ASN A 521 -7.98 21.98 23.89
C ASN A 521 -9.44 22.13 24.30
N THR A 522 -9.74 23.19 25.06
CA THR A 522 -11.10 23.49 25.48
C THR A 522 -12.03 23.68 24.29
N MET A 523 -13.26 23.17 24.39
CA MET A 523 -14.28 23.39 23.37
C MET A 523 -14.57 24.88 23.17
N PRO A 524 -14.74 25.35 21.91
CA PRO A 524 -15.17 26.72 21.64
C PRO A 524 -16.52 27.03 22.27
N LYS A 525 -16.71 28.30 22.64
CA LYS A 525 -18.06 28.82 22.96
C LYS A 525 -18.89 28.92 21.68
N VAL A 526 -20.21 28.95 21.85
CA VAL A 526 -21.15 29.24 20.75
C VAL A 526 -20.70 30.53 20.03
N GLU A 527 -20.75 30.53 18.69
CA GLU A 527 -20.28 31.62 17.80
C GLU A 527 -18.76 31.87 17.78
N HIS A 528 -17.95 31.03 18.43
CA HIS A 528 -16.49 31.14 18.40
C HIS A 528 -15.85 30.05 17.51
N VAL A 529 -14.72 30.39 16.89
CA VAL A 529 -13.91 29.49 16.06
C VAL A 529 -12.59 29.22 16.78
N TYR A 530 -12.27 27.96 17.05
CA TYR A 530 -10.95 27.54 17.54
C TYR A 530 -10.26 26.63 16.52
N THR A 531 -8.97 26.84 16.29
CA THR A 531 -8.13 25.98 15.47
C THR A 531 -7.32 25.06 16.37
N TYR A 532 -7.37 23.76 16.11
CA TYR A 532 -6.65 22.76 16.87
C TYR A 532 -5.43 22.25 16.09
N VAL A 533 -4.25 22.36 16.70
CA VAL A 533 -3.00 21.84 16.16
C VAL A 533 -2.37 21.00 17.27
N GLY A 534 -2.43 19.67 17.16
CA GLY A 534 -1.85 18.83 18.23
C GLY A 534 -2.08 17.32 18.15
N VAL A 535 -3.14 16.86 17.49
CA VAL A 535 -3.38 15.42 17.26
C VAL A 535 -3.71 15.26 15.77
N PRO A 536 -2.91 14.55 14.96
CA PRO A 536 -3.28 14.26 13.59
C PRO A 536 -4.57 13.45 13.52
N PRO A 537 -5.50 13.79 12.60
CA PRO A 537 -5.43 14.95 11.71
C PRO A 537 -5.78 16.27 12.42
N ASN A 538 -5.15 17.38 12.02
CA ASN A 538 -5.46 18.71 12.57
C ASN A 538 -6.89 19.14 12.19
N PHE A 539 -7.64 19.68 13.15
CA PHE A 539 -9.04 20.09 12.97
C PHE A 539 -9.26 21.59 13.22
N THR A 540 -10.14 22.22 12.45
CA THR A 540 -10.76 23.51 12.79
C THR A 540 -12.19 23.28 13.26
N LEU A 541 -12.55 23.83 14.41
CA LEU A 541 -13.85 23.65 15.06
C LEU A 541 -14.63 24.97 15.12
N TYR A 542 -15.92 24.94 14.77
CA TYR A 542 -16.81 26.10 14.79
C TYR A 542 -18.22 25.75 15.27
N ILE A 543 -18.78 26.48 16.24
CA ILE A 543 -20.17 26.30 16.70
C ILE A 543 -21.08 27.39 16.11
N HIS A 544 -22.15 26.99 15.44
CA HIS A 544 -23.23 27.85 14.96
C HIS A 544 -24.60 27.26 15.32
N ASN A 545 -25.48 28.03 15.97
CA ASN A 545 -26.83 27.59 16.38
C ASN A 545 -26.83 26.17 17.03
N ASP A 546 -26.03 25.99 18.08
CA ASP A 546 -25.84 24.72 18.80
C ASP A 546 -25.38 23.52 17.95
N THR A 547 -24.90 23.78 16.74
CA THR A 547 -24.31 22.80 15.83
C THR A 547 -22.81 23.03 15.74
N LEU A 548 -22.01 22.00 16.01
CA LEU A 548 -20.57 22.07 15.78
C LEU A 548 -20.19 21.52 14.40
N HIS A 549 -19.38 22.31 13.70
CA HIS A 549 -18.72 21.99 12.46
C HIS A 549 -17.24 21.69 12.72
N ALA A 550 -16.73 20.57 12.19
CA ALA A 550 -15.31 20.20 12.25
C ALA A 550 -14.75 20.02 10.83
N TYR A 551 -13.61 20.65 10.56
CA TYR A 551 -12.92 20.60 9.28
C TYR A 551 -11.54 19.95 9.46
N SER A 552 -11.24 18.90 8.70
CA SER A 552 -9.94 18.21 8.73
C SER A 552 -9.10 18.61 7.53
N LEU A 553 -7.83 18.94 7.78
CA LEU A 553 -6.85 19.29 6.75
C LEU A 553 -6.26 18.02 6.09
N PRO A 554 -6.19 17.92 4.77
CA PRO A 554 -5.43 16.87 4.09
C PRO A 554 -3.91 17.16 4.05
N PHE A 555 -3.48 18.43 4.16
CA PHE A 555 -2.06 18.86 4.17
C PHE A 555 -1.91 20.24 4.87
N PRO A 556 -0.72 20.61 5.39
CA PRO A 556 -0.57 21.79 6.24
C PRO A 556 -0.53 23.10 5.42
N PHE A 557 -1.63 23.85 5.40
CA PHE A 557 -1.60 25.28 5.07
C PHE A 557 -2.53 26.10 5.98
N PHE A 558 -2.01 27.28 6.34
CA PHE A 558 -2.52 28.25 7.30
C PHE A 558 -3.49 29.24 6.68
N LEU A 559 -4.49 29.70 7.46
CA LEU A 559 -5.09 31.04 7.32
C LEU A 559 -5.73 31.45 8.67
N ILE A 560 -5.40 32.65 9.17
CA ILE A 560 -5.87 33.26 10.42
C ILE A 560 -6.65 34.54 10.12
N LYS A 561 -7.83 34.71 10.73
CA LYS A 561 -8.33 35.94 11.45
C LYS A 561 -9.71 35.61 12.03
N SER A 562 -10.11 36.03 13.25
CA SER A 562 -10.09 37.40 13.75
C SER A 562 -10.11 37.52 15.30
N SER A 563 -9.27 38.45 15.76
CA SER A 563 -9.38 39.39 16.90
C SER A 563 -9.37 38.93 18.38
N ARG A 564 -8.34 39.46 19.06
CA ARG A 564 -8.16 39.79 20.49
C ARG A 564 -7.58 38.71 21.45
N ARG A 565 -6.37 39.07 21.90
CA ARG A 565 -5.60 38.67 23.09
C ARG A 565 -5.00 37.25 23.10
N LEU A 566 -3.69 37.23 22.84
CA LEU A 566 -2.77 36.16 23.23
C LEU A 566 -2.67 36.11 24.77
N TYR A 567 -2.94 34.94 25.35
CA TYR A 567 -2.33 34.52 26.61
C TYR A 567 -1.55 33.23 26.35
N ALA A 568 -0.25 33.26 26.64
CA ALA A 568 0.60 32.09 26.68
C ALA A 568 0.34 31.31 27.98
N GLY A 569 0.12 29.99 27.87
CA GLY A 569 -0.12 29.12 29.01
C GLY A 569 0.39 27.70 28.76
N ARG A 570 1.43 27.34 29.53
CA ARG A 570 2.14 26.07 29.75
C ARG A 570 1.53 24.76 29.19
N ALA A 571 2.40 23.97 28.56
CA ALA A 571 2.20 22.56 28.25
C ALA A 571 2.05 21.71 29.52
N PHE A 572 1.00 20.91 29.57
CA PHE A 572 0.88 19.76 30.47
C PHE A 572 0.87 18.48 29.65
N SER A 573 1.74 17.55 30.04
CA SER A 573 1.75 16.16 29.58
C SER A 573 0.53 15.45 30.14
N LEU A 574 -0.36 14.98 29.26
CA LEU A 574 -1.41 14.02 29.60
C LEU A 574 -1.36 12.86 28.60
N ARG A 575 -1.42 11.64 29.17
CA ARG A 575 -1.40 10.36 28.44
C ARG A 575 -2.56 10.31 27.44
N PRO A 576 -2.35 9.93 26.17
CA PRO A 576 -3.45 9.81 25.23
C PRO A 576 -4.12 8.44 25.39
N THR A 577 -5.37 8.44 25.80
CA THR A 577 -6.28 7.31 25.62
C THR A 577 -7.52 7.83 24.93
N MET A 578 -7.59 7.66 23.60
CA MET A 578 -8.77 7.31 22.81
C MET A 578 -8.61 7.77 21.35
N ASN A 579 -8.80 6.82 20.44
CA ASN A 579 -8.81 7.02 19.01
C ASN A 579 -9.96 7.91 18.55
N VAL A 580 -9.63 8.95 17.77
CA VAL A 580 -10.58 9.62 16.88
C VAL A 580 -10.43 8.99 15.50
N THR A 581 -11.17 7.91 15.23
CA THR A 581 -11.29 7.37 13.87
C THR A 581 -12.37 8.15 13.11
N SER A 582 -12.02 8.67 11.95
CA SER A 582 -12.90 9.36 11.00
C SER A 582 -14.18 8.55 10.75
N SER A 583 -15.36 9.15 10.90
CA SER A 583 -16.64 8.52 10.58
C SER A 583 -17.44 9.41 9.64
N CYS A 584 -17.72 8.92 8.43
CA CYS A 584 -18.82 9.41 7.62
C CYS A 584 -20.11 8.78 8.15
N PHE A 585 -20.93 9.57 8.84
CA PHE A 585 -22.36 9.27 9.03
C PHE A 585 -23.12 10.09 7.99
N ILE A 586 -23.72 9.42 7.01
CA ILE A 586 -24.75 10.00 6.15
C ILE A 586 -26.08 9.50 6.73
N ALA A 587 -26.86 10.40 7.35
CA ALA A 587 -28.27 10.15 7.57
C ALA A 587 -29.01 10.56 6.30
N GLU A 588 -29.79 9.64 5.72
CA GLU A 588 -30.72 9.92 4.62
C GLU A 588 -31.78 10.95 5.08
N PRO A 589 -32.15 11.95 4.25
CA PRO A 589 -33.23 12.84 4.59
C PRO A 589 -34.58 12.15 4.31
N HIS A 590 -35.36 11.92 5.37
CA HIS A 590 -36.80 11.75 5.24
C HIS A 590 -37.39 13.08 4.73
N ILE A 591 -37.93 13.06 3.52
CA ILE A 591 -38.75 14.14 2.97
C ILE A 591 -40.13 14.04 3.64
N SER A 592 -40.48 15.03 4.45
CA SER A 592 -41.87 15.32 4.82
C SER A 592 -42.24 16.67 4.23
N ASP A 593 -43.14 16.66 3.25
CA ASP A 593 -43.81 17.83 2.69
C ASP A 593 -44.52 18.64 3.79
N PRO A 594 -44.46 19.98 3.76
CA PRO A 594 -45.39 20.82 4.49
C PRO A 594 -46.30 21.57 3.49
N PHE A 595 -47.49 21.02 3.26
CA PHE A 595 -48.68 21.81 2.98
C PHE A 595 -49.64 21.61 4.14
N ASP A 596 -49.74 22.60 5.03
CA ASP A 596 -51.00 23.32 5.28
C ASP A 596 -50.83 24.40 6.36
N THR A 597 -51.26 25.60 5.97
CA THR A 597 -51.58 26.83 6.73
C THR A 597 -50.48 27.58 7.48
#